data_AF-A0A0U2JNG8-F1
#
_entry.id   AF-A0A0U2JNG8-F1
#
_cell.length_a   1.000
_cell.length_b   1.000
_cell.length_c   1.000
_cell.angle_alpha   90.00
_cell.angle_beta   90.00
_cell.angle_gamma   90.00
#
_symmetry.space_group_name_H-M   'P 1'
#
loop_
_entity.id
_entity.type
_entity.pdbx_description
1 polymer ?
#
loop_
_entity_poly.entity_id
_entity_poly.type
_entity_poly.pdbx_seq_one_letter_code
_entity_poly.pdbx_strand_id
1 'polypeptide(L)'
;IMLSSSGALGVAAGVISTNNAAFNDLAVANNWNEITARGVANGTPAGGPQDNWAFTYGGDHTITADEAGRIITAINVAGTTPVGLNITQNTVVGSIVTGGNLLPVTITAGKSLTLNGTNAVAANHGFDAPTDNYTGLGNITLGG
;
A
#
# COMPACT_ATOMS: atom_id res chain seq x y z
N ILE A 1 18.37 0.07 -35.48
CA ILE A 1 18.64 0.77 -34.20
C ILE A 1 17.43 0.51 -33.30
N MET A 2 17.62 -0.16 -32.17
CA MET A 2 16.59 -0.34 -31.16
C MET A 2 17.17 0.27 -29.90
N LEU A 3 16.70 1.44 -29.49
CA LEU A 3 17.03 2.06 -28.20
C LEU A 3 15.95 3.09 -27.82
N SER A 4 15.45 2.89 -26.60
CA SER A 4 14.73 3.80 -25.72
C SER A 4 13.34 4.30 -26.14
N SER A 5 12.30 3.55 -25.76
CA SER A 5 11.29 4.15 -24.89
C SER A 5 11.65 3.78 -23.46
N SER A 6 12.27 4.71 -22.74
CA SER A 6 12.32 4.66 -21.28
C SER A 6 10.87 4.59 -20.80
N GLY A 7 10.42 3.40 -20.41
CA GLY A 7 9.13 3.20 -19.79
C GLY A 7 9.06 4.08 -18.55
N ALA A 8 8.45 5.25 -18.68
CA ALA A 8 7.92 5.97 -17.55
C ALA A 8 6.91 5.01 -16.93
N LEU A 9 7.31 4.38 -15.82
CA LEU A 9 6.42 3.54 -15.02
C LEU A 9 5.21 4.42 -14.68
N GLY A 10 4.08 4.08 -15.31
CA GLY A 10 2.86 4.87 -15.26
C GLY A 10 2.44 5.13 -13.83
N VAL A 11 1.97 6.36 -13.61
CA VAL A 11 1.12 6.84 -12.52
C VAL A 11 0.48 5.72 -11.69
N ALA A 12 0.79 5.64 -10.39
CA ALA A 12 0.15 4.67 -9.51
C ALA A 12 -1.33 5.05 -9.31
N ALA A 13 -2.25 4.29 -9.93
CA ALA A 13 -3.62 4.18 -9.45
C ALA A 13 -3.61 3.59 -8.04
N GLY A 14 -4.56 3.99 -7.20
CA GLY A 14 -4.56 3.55 -5.81
C GLY A 14 -5.74 4.00 -5.00
N VAL A 15 -5.71 3.61 -3.74
CA VAL A 15 -6.79 3.85 -2.79
C VAL A 15 -6.27 4.32 -1.44
N ILE A 16 -7.07 5.10 -0.74
CA ILE A 16 -6.80 5.53 0.63
C ILE A 16 -7.86 4.94 1.52
N SER A 17 -7.43 4.29 2.58
CA SER A 17 -8.33 3.74 3.58
C SER A 17 -8.95 4.86 4.41
N THR A 18 -10.23 4.72 4.73
CA THR A 18 -10.97 5.66 5.59
C THR A 18 -11.31 5.06 6.94
N ASN A 19 -11.17 3.75 7.08
CA ASN A 19 -11.49 2.97 8.29
C ASN A 19 -10.70 1.65 8.27
N ASN A 20 -10.96 0.77 9.23
CA ASN A 20 -10.59 -0.64 9.15
C ASN A 20 -11.05 -1.20 7.79
N ALA A 21 -10.11 -1.78 7.04
CA ALA A 21 -10.36 -2.12 5.64
C ALA A 21 -9.75 -3.48 5.27
N ALA A 22 -10.30 -4.12 4.26
CA ALA A 22 -9.83 -5.37 3.68
C ALA A 22 -9.51 -5.22 2.18
N PHE A 23 -8.63 -6.07 1.65
CA PHE A 23 -8.28 -6.02 0.22
C PHE A 23 -9.44 -6.45 -0.68
N ASN A 24 -10.32 -7.32 -0.19
CA ASN A 24 -11.54 -7.75 -0.89
C ASN A 24 -12.75 -6.81 -0.70
N ASP A 25 -12.60 -5.70 0.03
CA ASP A 25 -13.71 -4.77 0.27
C ASP A 25 -14.28 -4.26 -1.06
N LEU A 26 -15.61 -4.22 -1.13
CA LEU A 26 -16.33 -3.61 -2.24
C LEU A 26 -16.55 -2.11 -1.97
N ALA A 27 -16.72 -1.30 -3.02
CA ALA A 27 -16.95 0.13 -2.89
C ALA A 27 -18.13 0.51 -1.98
N VAL A 28 -19.15 -0.34 -1.90
CA VAL A 28 -20.32 -0.15 -1.01
C VAL A 28 -19.95 -0.19 0.48
N ALA A 29 -18.85 -0.85 0.84
CA ALA A 29 -18.36 -0.89 2.22
C ALA A 29 -17.79 0.47 2.66
N ASN A 30 -17.40 1.33 1.72
CA ASN A 30 -16.91 2.69 1.97
C ASN A 30 -15.71 2.76 2.93
N ASN A 31 -14.89 1.70 2.96
CA ASN A 31 -13.64 1.63 3.72
C ASN A 31 -12.44 2.16 2.93
N TRP A 32 -12.61 2.34 1.62
CA TRP A 32 -11.61 2.85 0.69
C TRP A 32 -12.20 3.97 -0.15
N ASN A 33 -11.37 4.98 -0.42
CA ASN A 33 -11.63 5.99 -1.43
C ASN A 33 -10.55 5.94 -2.51
N GLU A 34 -10.88 6.33 -3.73
CA GLU A 34 -9.88 6.62 -4.75
C GLU A 34 -8.91 7.70 -4.24
N ILE A 35 -7.63 7.57 -4.59
CA ILE A 35 -6.69 8.67 -4.41
C ILE A 35 -6.63 9.53 -5.66
N THR A 36 -6.51 10.83 -5.45
CA THR A 36 -6.08 11.73 -6.51
C THR A 36 -4.66 11.41 -6.94
N ALA A 37 -4.30 11.99 -8.07
CA ALA A 37 -2.95 12.30 -8.51
C ALA A 37 -2.04 12.98 -7.46
N ARG A 38 -2.44 13.19 -6.21
CA ARG A 38 -1.58 13.72 -5.13
C ARG A 38 -1.54 12.80 -3.91
N GLY A 39 -2.02 11.56 -4.04
CA GLY A 39 -2.09 10.60 -2.93
C GLY A 39 -3.12 10.97 -1.85
N VAL A 40 -3.95 11.99 -2.07
CA VAL A 40 -5.02 12.41 -1.16
C VAL A 40 -6.36 11.86 -1.59
N ALA A 41 -7.29 11.66 -0.65
CA ALA A 41 -8.64 11.17 -0.94
C ALA A 41 -9.36 12.01 -2.00
N ASN A 42 -9.95 11.34 -2.98
CA ASN A 42 -10.78 11.96 -4.02
C ASN A 42 -12.29 11.96 -3.66
N GLY A 43 -12.65 11.44 -2.48
CA GLY A 43 -14.03 11.38 -1.99
C GLY A 43 -14.94 10.38 -2.71
N THR A 44 -14.44 9.71 -3.74
CA THR A 44 -15.14 8.62 -4.44
C THR A 44 -14.86 7.30 -3.74
N PRO A 45 -15.88 6.58 -3.25
CA PRO A 45 -15.72 5.25 -2.68
C PRO A 45 -15.14 4.29 -3.71
N ALA A 46 -14.20 3.46 -3.28
CA ALA A 46 -13.52 2.47 -4.10
C ALA A 46 -13.56 1.09 -3.43
N GLY A 47 -13.31 0.04 -4.21
CA GLY A 47 -12.95 -1.25 -3.63
C GLY A 47 -11.55 -1.22 -3.03
N GLY A 48 -11.13 -2.34 -2.44
CA GLY A 48 -9.77 -2.49 -1.94
C GLY A 48 -8.68 -2.41 -3.01
N PRO A 49 -7.40 -2.37 -2.60
CA PRO A 49 -6.26 -2.27 -3.49
C PRO A 49 -6.25 -3.38 -4.56
N GLN A 50 -5.93 -3.01 -5.80
CA GLN A 50 -5.76 -3.96 -6.90
C GLN A 50 -4.28 -4.22 -7.19
N ASP A 51 -4.00 -5.17 -8.09
CA ASP A 51 -2.63 -5.45 -8.50
C ASP A 51 -1.99 -4.24 -9.17
N ASN A 52 -0.74 -3.98 -8.79
CA ASN A 52 0.09 -2.85 -9.17
C ASN A 52 -0.46 -1.50 -8.70
N TRP A 53 -1.43 -1.48 -7.79
CA TRP A 53 -1.88 -0.24 -7.15
C TRP A 53 -1.02 0.11 -5.94
N ALA A 54 -1.01 1.40 -5.61
CA ALA A 54 -0.57 1.86 -4.30
C ALA A 54 -1.78 1.94 -3.35
N PHE A 55 -1.51 1.92 -2.05
CA PHE A 55 -2.51 2.37 -1.09
C PHE A 55 -1.91 3.23 0.02
N THR A 56 -2.75 4.11 0.55
CA THR A 56 -2.39 5.05 1.62
C THR A 56 -3.22 4.75 2.86
N TYR A 57 -2.58 4.74 4.02
CA TYR A 57 -3.29 4.82 5.29
C TYR A 57 -3.86 6.23 5.46
N GLY A 58 -5.19 6.35 5.53
CA GLY A 58 -5.86 7.62 5.82
C GLY A 58 -6.11 7.90 7.30
N GLY A 59 -5.64 7.02 8.19
CA GLY A 59 -5.73 7.20 9.64
C GLY A 59 -5.20 6.02 10.43
N ASP A 60 -5.52 6.01 11.72
CA ASP A 60 -5.01 5.03 12.68
C ASP A 60 -5.93 3.82 12.75
N HIS A 61 -5.82 2.93 11.76
CA HIS A 61 -6.66 1.73 11.69
C HIS A 61 -5.87 0.54 11.13
N THR A 62 -6.52 -0.63 11.13
CA THR A 62 -5.93 -1.88 10.61
C THR A 62 -6.37 -2.12 9.18
N ILE A 63 -5.45 -2.59 8.34
CA ILE A 63 -5.76 -3.10 6.99
C ILE A 63 -5.51 -4.60 6.97
N THR A 64 -6.43 -5.37 6.37
CA THR A 64 -6.31 -6.82 6.18
C THR A 64 -6.04 -7.13 4.71
N ALA A 65 -4.89 -7.73 4.43
CA ALA A 65 -4.52 -8.26 3.13
C ALA A 65 -5.03 -9.70 2.98
N ASP A 66 -6.32 -9.82 2.67
CA ASP A 66 -7.07 -11.08 2.57
C ASP A 66 -7.35 -11.55 1.14
N GLU A 67 -6.81 -10.84 0.15
CA GLU A 67 -6.90 -11.21 -1.25
C GLU A 67 -5.61 -11.90 -1.72
N ALA A 68 -5.75 -12.99 -2.48
CA ALA A 68 -4.63 -13.88 -2.77
C ALA A 68 -3.63 -13.29 -3.77
N GLY A 69 -2.35 -13.26 -3.39
CA GLY A 69 -1.25 -12.99 -4.31
C GLY A 69 -1.16 -11.53 -4.76
N ARG A 70 -1.80 -10.60 -4.04
CA ARG A 70 -1.81 -9.18 -4.41
C ARG A 70 -0.40 -8.62 -4.53
N ILE A 71 -0.16 -7.92 -5.63
CA ILE A 71 1.10 -7.19 -5.87
C ILE A 71 0.83 -5.71 -5.65
N ILE A 72 1.31 -5.17 -4.54
CA ILE A 72 1.15 -3.76 -4.18
C ILE A 72 2.42 -3.00 -4.55
N THR A 73 2.27 -1.92 -5.32
CA THR A 73 3.41 -1.10 -5.75
C THR A 73 4.03 -0.36 -4.58
N ALA A 74 3.20 0.28 -3.76
CA ALA A 74 3.63 1.07 -2.62
C ALA A 74 2.59 1.11 -1.51
N ILE A 75 3.07 1.14 -0.26
CA ILE A 75 2.25 1.42 0.93
C ILE A 75 2.67 2.78 1.48
N ASN A 76 1.73 3.71 1.60
CA ASN A 76 1.98 5.00 2.25
C ASN A 76 1.49 5.00 3.70
N VAL A 77 2.41 5.29 4.62
CA VAL A 77 2.11 5.53 6.04
C VAL A 77 2.62 6.90 6.50
N ALA A 78 3.07 7.74 5.57
CA ALA A 78 3.55 9.08 5.89
C ALA A 78 2.41 9.93 6.48
N GLY A 79 2.69 10.56 7.62
CA GLY A 79 1.72 11.41 8.32
C GLY A 79 0.58 10.66 9.03
N THR A 80 0.66 9.33 9.16
CA THR A 80 -0.31 8.52 9.93
C THR A 80 0.37 7.59 10.92
N THR A 81 -0.40 7.02 11.86
CA THR A 81 0.10 6.01 12.80
C THR A 81 -0.67 4.70 12.60
N PRO A 82 -0.30 3.88 11.60
CA PRO A 82 -0.99 2.63 11.32
C PRO A 82 -1.10 1.74 12.55
N VAL A 83 -2.29 1.20 12.80
CA VAL A 83 -2.44 0.16 13.84
C VAL A 83 -1.80 -1.15 13.36
N GLY A 84 -1.97 -1.47 12.08
CA GLY A 84 -1.21 -2.55 11.46
C GLY A 84 -1.70 -2.99 10.09
N LEU A 85 -0.88 -3.83 9.46
CA LEU A 85 -1.19 -4.59 8.26
C LEU A 85 -1.24 -6.08 8.59
N ASN A 86 -2.41 -6.69 8.45
CA ASN A 86 -2.63 -8.11 8.71
C ASN A 86 -2.53 -8.88 7.38
N ILE A 87 -1.52 -9.72 7.25
CA ILE A 87 -1.25 -10.55 6.07
C ILE A 87 -1.92 -11.92 6.28
N THR A 88 -3.16 -12.05 5.80
CA THR A 88 -3.92 -13.31 5.84
C THR A 88 -3.83 -14.07 4.52
N GLN A 89 -3.33 -13.41 3.46
CA GLN A 89 -2.92 -14.00 2.20
C GLN A 89 -1.55 -13.48 1.75
N ASN A 90 -0.86 -14.26 0.90
CA ASN A 90 0.44 -13.87 0.36
C ASN A 90 0.35 -12.52 -0.36
N THR A 91 1.19 -11.58 0.05
CA THR A 91 1.20 -10.21 -0.49
C THR A 91 2.63 -9.83 -0.87
N VAL A 92 2.78 -9.22 -2.04
CA VAL A 92 4.05 -8.66 -2.50
C VAL A 92 3.96 -7.14 -2.40
N VAL A 93 4.99 -6.50 -1.83
CA VAL A 93 5.07 -5.05 -1.69
C VAL A 93 6.37 -4.56 -2.31
N GLY A 94 6.26 -3.55 -3.19
CA GLY A 94 7.40 -2.90 -3.80
C GLY A 94 8.18 -2.04 -2.81
N SER A 95 7.47 -1.14 -2.14
CA SER A 95 8.04 -0.09 -1.31
C SER A 95 7.10 0.34 -0.19
N ILE A 96 7.67 0.98 0.85
CA ILE A 96 6.91 1.57 1.97
C ILE A 96 7.37 3.02 2.11
N VAL A 97 6.42 3.95 2.03
CA VAL A 97 6.67 5.39 2.21
C VAL A 97 6.33 5.77 3.64
N THR A 98 7.34 6.16 4.39
CA THR A 98 7.29 6.19 5.86
C THR A 98 6.98 7.58 6.41
N GLY A 99 7.63 8.62 5.87
CA GLY A 99 7.63 9.95 6.48
C GLY A 99 8.14 9.95 7.93
N GLY A 100 8.90 8.93 8.35
CA GLY A 100 9.31 8.71 9.75
C GLY A 100 8.40 7.82 10.58
N ASN A 101 7.27 7.35 10.03
CA ASN A 101 6.35 6.43 10.71
C ASN A 101 6.68 4.96 10.39
N LEU A 102 6.25 4.07 11.29
CA LEU A 102 6.43 2.63 11.15
C LEU A 102 5.09 1.94 10.86
N LEU A 103 5.16 0.86 10.09
CA LEU A 103 4.04 -0.03 9.78
C LEU A 103 4.17 -1.33 10.57
N PRO A 104 3.37 -1.54 11.64
CA PRO A 104 3.26 -2.84 12.27
C PRO A 104 2.68 -3.88 11.30
N VAL A 105 3.22 -5.09 11.30
CA VAL A 105 2.78 -6.17 10.41
C VAL A 105 2.50 -7.43 11.24
N THR A 106 1.35 -8.05 11.01
CA THR A 106 1.04 -9.39 11.53
C THR A 106 0.87 -10.36 10.36
N ILE A 107 1.58 -11.49 10.36
CA ILE A 107 1.54 -12.46 9.26
C ILE A 107 0.91 -13.76 9.75
N THR A 108 -0.22 -14.16 9.17
CA THR A 108 -0.87 -15.44 9.50
C THR A 108 0.02 -16.63 9.14
N ALA A 109 -0.07 -17.72 9.92
CA ALA A 109 0.67 -18.95 9.67
C ALA A 109 0.56 -19.43 8.21
N GLY A 110 1.70 -19.78 7.62
CA GLY A 110 1.77 -20.24 6.23
C GLY A 110 1.56 -19.15 5.17
N LYS A 111 1.51 -17.87 5.57
CA LYS A 111 1.44 -16.71 4.66
C LYS A 111 2.74 -15.94 4.66
N SER A 112 2.86 -15.02 3.71
CA SER A 112 4.09 -14.25 3.51
C SER A 112 3.80 -12.81 3.08
N LEU A 113 4.59 -11.90 3.63
CA LEU A 113 4.83 -10.58 3.06
C LEU A 113 6.16 -10.64 2.31
N THR A 114 6.12 -10.53 0.99
CA THR A 114 7.32 -10.47 0.16
C THR A 114 7.64 -9.03 -0.18
N LEU A 115 8.88 -8.64 0.08
CA LEU A 115 9.40 -7.32 -0.22
C LEU A 115 10.28 -7.41 -1.47
N ASN A 116 9.89 -6.80 -2.59
CA ASN A 116 10.58 -7.00 -3.88
C ASN A 116 11.49 -5.84 -4.36
N GLY A 117 11.42 -4.67 -3.72
CA GLY A 117 12.49 -3.66 -3.76
C GLY A 117 12.39 -2.75 -4.95
N THR A 118 11.21 -2.68 -5.56
CA THR A 118 10.93 -1.71 -6.60
C THR A 118 10.79 -0.35 -5.93
N ASN A 119 11.63 0.63 -6.31
CA ASN A 119 11.49 2.01 -5.84
C ASN A 119 10.02 2.43 -5.98
N ALA A 120 9.42 3.04 -4.95
CA ALA A 120 8.16 3.77 -5.14
C ALA A 120 8.48 4.93 -6.10
N VAL A 121 8.22 4.75 -7.39
CA VAL A 121 8.54 5.82 -8.32
C VAL A 121 7.60 6.98 -7.98
N ALA A 122 8.17 8.07 -7.45
CA ALA A 122 7.54 9.37 -7.30
C ALA A 122 7.30 9.99 -8.68
N ALA A 123 6.66 9.25 -9.59
CA ALA A 123 6.28 9.75 -10.89
C ALA A 123 4.99 10.52 -10.72
N ASN A 124 5.13 11.81 -10.41
CA ASN A 124 4.17 12.86 -10.70
C ASN A 124 2.87 12.87 -9.85
N HIS A 125 2.71 11.97 -8.86
CA HIS A 125 1.41 11.79 -8.20
C HIS A 125 1.31 11.71 -6.67
N GLY A 126 2.18 12.40 -5.92
CA GLY A 126 1.95 12.66 -4.48
C GLY A 126 2.61 11.69 -3.50
N PHE A 127 3.89 11.42 -3.74
CA PHE A 127 4.79 10.79 -2.77
C PHE A 127 6.05 11.66 -2.70
N ASP A 128 6.04 12.68 -1.83
CA ASP A 128 7.10 13.69 -1.71
C ASP A 128 8.15 13.33 -0.64
N ALA A 129 8.31 12.04 -0.35
CA ALA A 129 9.28 11.53 0.62
C ALA A 129 10.30 10.62 -0.09
N PRO A 130 11.58 10.62 0.36
CA PRO A 130 12.54 9.62 -0.08
C PRO A 130 11.93 8.23 0.11
N THR A 131 11.89 7.43 -0.95
CA THR A 131 11.50 6.04 -0.81
C THR A 131 12.59 5.33 -0.07
N ASP A 132 12.33 5.02 1.19
CA ASP A 132 13.19 4.11 1.89
C ASP A 132 12.81 2.69 1.47
N ASN A 133 13.79 1.96 0.93
CA ASN A 133 13.63 0.53 0.76
C ASN A 133 13.61 -0.11 2.16
N TYR A 134 12.39 -0.29 2.69
CA TYR A 134 12.04 -1.11 3.85
C TYR A 134 12.43 -0.60 5.25
N THR A 135 12.82 0.66 5.41
CA THR A 135 13.02 1.25 6.76
C THR A 135 11.69 1.47 7.51
N GLY A 136 10.56 1.33 6.80
CA GLY A 136 9.21 1.57 7.31
C GLY A 136 8.55 0.43 8.05
N LEU A 137 9.19 -0.74 8.15
CA LEU A 137 8.61 -1.85 8.91
C LEU A 137 8.74 -1.57 10.41
N GLY A 138 7.62 -1.68 11.12
CA GLY A 138 7.56 -1.68 12.58
C GLY A 138 7.63 -3.10 13.14
N ASN A 139 6.89 -3.33 14.23
CA ASN A 139 6.82 -4.65 14.86
C ASN A 139 6.27 -5.69 13.87
N ILE A 140 7.02 -6.78 13.69
CA ILE A 140 6.58 -7.94 12.91
C ILE A 140 6.15 -9.05 13.87
N THR A 141 4.89 -9.43 13.79
CA THR A 141 4.33 -10.56 14.54
C THR A 141 4.03 -11.71 13.61
N LEU A 142 4.51 -12.90 13.94
CA LEU A 142 4.21 -14.12 13.21
C LEU A 142 3.06 -14.84 13.92
N GLY A 143 1.94 -15.00 13.24
CA GLY A 143 0.79 -15.78 13.68
C GLY A 143 1.12 -17.26 13.65
N GLY A 144 0.85 -17.93 14.77
CA GLY A 144 0.96 -19.39 14.91
C GLY A 144 -0.24 -20.12 14.35
#